data_AF-A0AAN0M6V8-F1
#
_entry.id   AF-A0AAN0M6V8-F1
#
_cell.length_a   1.000
_cell.length_b   1.000
_cell.length_c   1.000
_cell.angle_alpha   90.00
_cell.angle_beta   90.00
_cell.angle_gamma   90.00
#
_symmetry.space_group_name_H-M   'P 1'
#
loop_
_entity.id
_entity.type
_entity.pdbx_description
1 polymer ?
#
loop_
_entity_poly.entity_id
_entity_poly.type
_entity_poly.pdbx_seq_one_letter_code
_entity_poly.pdbx_strand_id
1 'polypeptide(L)'
;MRNILRLYLAVIAVTALIFVPALPFLHLDDPSHWGVLGFAATAFLLLSPASDYWPRPRLHTILTVFVIALPVIYVANSLRWNGGLTGLSVELAGLVIWCSLAIAALRRPVLLPIGIALHAIWDAAHFGHVDYVPDWYIIACIAADLGLAGYLFARFSMTSTAYPNGNDLIQASLETSAPAPKASVVPDREAC
;
A
#
# COMPACT_ATOMS: atom_id res chain seq x y z
N MET A 1 -18.29 -3.16 10.11
CA MET A 1 -17.01 -2.54 10.53
C MET A 1 -16.15 -2.02 9.37
N ARG A 2 -15.94 -2.78 8.29
CA ARG A 2 -15.07 -2.38 7.15
C ARG A 2 -15.39 -0.99 6.55
N ASN A 3 -16.68 -0.65 6.38
CA ASN A 3 -17.10 0.64 5.81
C ASN A 3 -16.86 1.81 6.76
N ILE A 4 -16.98 1.59 8.07
CA ILE A 4 -16.73 2.63 9.09
C ILE A 4 -15.24 2.96 9.14
N LEU A 5 -14.37 1.94 9.11
CA LEU A 5 -12.93 2.14 9.05
C LEU A 5 -12.53 2.92 7.78
N ARG A 6 -13.07 2.56 6.62
CA ARG A 6 -12.81 3.31 5.37
C ARG A 6 -13.23 4.76 5.44
N LEU A 7 -14.43 5.03 5.97
CA LEU A 7 -14.93 6.39 6.10
C LEU A 7 -14.02 7.21 7.03
N TYR A 8 -13.65 6.64 8.18
CA TYR A 8 -12.74 7.28 9.12
C TYR A 8 -11.39 7.63 8.48
N LEU A 9 -10.79 6.68 7.75
CA LEU A 9 -9.51 6.89 7.08
C LEU A 9 -9.60 7.88 5.91
N ALA A 10 -10.72 7.87 5.19
CA ALA A 10 -10.98 8.84 4.14
C ALA A 10 -11.13 10.25 4.71
N VAL A 11 -11.80 10.41 5.86
CA VAL A 11 -11.89 11.69 6.55
C VAL A 11 -10.49 12.17 6.94
N ILE A 12 -9.61 11.31 7.46
CA ILE A 12 -8.22 11.66 7.76
C ILE A 12 -7.49 12.13 6.50
N ALA A 13 -7.55 11.35 5.41
CA ALA A 13 -6.88 11.69 4.16
C ALA A 13 -7.41 13.00 3.54
N VAL A 14 -8.71 13.25 3.61
CA VAL A 14 -9.33 14.50 3.14
C VAL A 14 -8.95 15.66 4.06
N THR A 15 -8.90 15.46 5.37
CA THR A 15 -8.50 16.50 6.32
C THR A 15 -7.03 16.89 6.12
N ALA A 16 -6.15 15.92 5.82
CA ALA A 16 -4.77 16.17 5.44
C ALA A 16 -4.65 17.13 4.22
N LEU A 17 -5.57 17.03 3.26
CA LEU A 17 -5.62 17.96 2.11
C LEU A 17 -6.02 19.39 2.52
N ILE A 18 -6.78 19.56 3.60
CA ILE A 18 -7.20 20.88 4.11
C ILE A 18 -6.03 21.60 4.79
N PHE A 19 -5.06 20.86 5.34
CA PHE A 19 -3.87 21.43 5.98
C PHE A 19 -2.80 21.89 5.00
N VAL A 20 -2.97 21.64 3.69
CA VAL A 20 -2.07 22.15 2.67
C VAL A 20 -2.28 23.67 2.57
N PRO A 21 -1.26 24.50 2.88
CA PRO A 21 -1.45 25.95 3.05
C PRO A 21 -1.80 26.68 1.74
N ALA A 22 -1.61 26.05 0.59
CA ALA A 22 -1.90 26.62 -0.72
C ALA A 22 -2.40 25.56 -1.71
N LEU A 23 -2.97 26.02 -2.83
CA LEU A 23 -3.38 25.12 -3.90
C LEU A 23 -2.14 24.43 -4.49
N PRO A 24 -2.07 23.08 -4.47
CA PRO A 24 -0.86 22.34 -4.87
C PRO A 24 -0.46 22.58 -6.32
N PHE A 25 -1.42 22.87 -7.19
CA PHE A 25 -1.17 23.17 -8.61
C PHE A 25 -0.40 24.48 -8.84
N LEU A 26 -0.34 25.36 -7.84
CA LEU A 26 0.43 26.60 -7.90
C LEU A 26 1.87 26.43 -7.38
N HIS A 27 2.18 25.29 -6.76
CA HIS A 27 3.47 25.02 -6.08
C HIS A 27 4.08 23.69 -6.53
N LEU A 28 3.98 23.36 -7.82
CA LEU A 28 4.53 22.12 -8.38
C LEU A 28 6.07 22.06 -8.31
N ASP A 29 6.74 23.19 -8.09
CA ASP A 29 8.18 23.31 -7.90
C ASP A 29 8.63 22.99 -6.46
N ASP A 30 7.69 22.87 -5.52
CA ASP A 30 7.92 22.43 -4.14
C ASP A 30 7.56 20.93 -4.01
N PRO A 31 8.55 20.04 -3.81
CA PRO A 31 8.32 18.61 -3.69
C PRO A 31 7.32 18.21 -2.60
N SER A 32 7.19 18.99 -1.52
CA SER A 32 6.19 18.71 -0.48
C SER A 32 4.75 18.74 -1.00
N HIS A 33 4.46 19.54 -2.03
CA HIS A 33 3.13 19.59 -2.65
C HIS A 33 2.84 18.33 -3.50
N TRP A 34 3.85 17.56 -3.90
CA TRP A 34 3.66 16.28 -4.59
C TRP A 34 2.98 15.25 -3.67
N GLY A 35 3.12 15.39 -2.35
CA GLY A 35 2.41 14.57 -1.35
C GLY A 35 0.90 14.59 -1.52
N VAL A 36 0.33 15.66 -2.08
CA VAL A 36 -1.10 15.74 -2.39
C VAL A 36 -1.54 14.65 -3.36
N LEU A 37 -0.70 14.28 -4.33
CA LEU A 37 -0.99 13.16 -5.23
C LEU A 37 -1.06 11.84 -4.46
N GLY A 38 -0.19 11.67 -3.47
CA GLY A 38 -0.21 10.54 -2.55
C GLY A 38 -1.48 10.51 -1.71
N PHE A 39 -1.87 11.63 -1.09
CA PHE A 39 -3.11 11.72 -0.31
C PHE A 39 -4.36 11.48 -1.14
N ALA A 40 -4.42 12.05 -2.35
CA ALA A 40 -5.53 11.83 -3.27
C ALA A 40 -5.61 10.36 -3.71
N ALA A 41 -4.47 9.72 -4.01
CA ALA A 41 -4.42 8.31 -4.34
C ALA A 41 -4.87 7.42 -3.15
N THR A 42 -4.43 7.75 -1.93
CA THR A 42 -4.85 7.06 -0.70
C THR A 42 -6.34 7.22 -0.45
N ALA A 43 -6.87 8.44 -0.55
CA ALA A 43 -8.30 8.71 -0.40
C ALA A 43 -9.11 7.94 -1.45
N PHE A 44 -8.68 7.97 -2.73
CA PHE A 44 -9.33 7.22 -3.80
C PHE A 44 -9.32 5.71 -3.52
N LEU A 45 -8.19 5.16 -3.07
CA LEU A 45 -8.07 3.74 -2.75
C LEU A 45 -8.97 3.33 -1.57
N LEU A 46 -9.12 4.20 -0.57
CA LEU A 46 -9.97 3.96 0.61
C LEU A 46 -11.46 4.13 0.32
N LEU A 47 -11.83 5.12 -0.52
CA LEU A 47 -13.22 5.47 -0.81
C LEU A 47 -13.80 4.67 -1.98
N SER A 48 -12.98 4.28 -2.95
CA SER A 48 -13.46 3.60 -4.15
C SER A 48 -13.92 2.17 -3.83
N PRO A 49 -15.22 1.83 -4.01
CA PRO A 49 -15.68 0.45 -3.87
C PRO A 49 -14.96 -0.47 -4.86
N ALA A 50 -14.49 0.06 -5.99
CA ALA A 50 -13.73 -0.71 -6.97
C ALA A 50 -12.42 -1.26 -6.40
N SER A 51 -11.82 -0.61 -5.39
CA SER A 51 -10.56 -1.06 -4.79
C SER A 51 -10.67 -2.42 -4.09
N ASP A 52 -11.88 -2.85 -3.71
CA ASP A 52 -12.16 -4.20 -3.22
C ASP A 52 -11.92 -5.27 -4.29
N TYR A 53 -12.24 -4.93 -5.54
CA TYR A 53 -12.23 -5.84 -6.68
C TYR A 53 -10.95 -5.75 -7.51
N TRP A 54 -10.00 -4.89 -7.11
CA TRP A 54 -8.75 -4.75 -7.85
C TRP A 54 -7.96 -6.07 -7.83
N PRO A 55 -7.48 -6.54 -9.01
CA PRO A 55 -6.58 -7.67 -9.07
C PRO A 55 -5.39 -7.43 -8.14
N ARG A 56 -5.09 -8.40 -7.28
CA ARG A 56 -3.98 -8.30 -6.31
C ARG A 56 -2.66 -7.82 -6.93
N PRO A 57 -2.26 -8.26 -8.15
CA PRO A 57 -1.02 -7.78 -8.77
C PRO A 57 -1.01 -6.27 -9.01
N ARG A 58 -2.14 -5.69 -9.45
CA ARG A 58 -2.23 -4.24 -9.72
C ARG A 58 -2.11 -3.43 -8.44
N LEU A 59 -2.85 -3.82 -7.41
CA LEU A 59 -2.77 -3.16 -6.10
C LEU A 59 -1.35 -3.26 -5.52
N HIS A 60 -0.74 -4.44 -5.62
CA HIS A 60 0.63 -4.66 -5.16
C HIS A 60 1.61 -3.72 -5.87
N THR A 61 1.59 -3.67 -7.22
CA THR A 61 2.46 -2.78 -7.98
C THR A 61 2.26 -1.31 -7.62
N ILE A 62 1.01 -0.86 -7.49
CA ILE A 62 0.70 0.53 -7.09
C ILE A 62 1.29 0.84 -5.71
N LEU A 63 1.11 -0.05 -4.73
CA LEU A 63 1.63 0.13 -3.38
C LEU A 63 3.16 0.04 -3.34
N THR A 64 3.80 -0.80 -4.16
CA THR A 64 5.26 -0.85 -4.30
C THR A 64 5.80 0.48 -4.81
N VAL A 65 5.20 1.03 -5.86
CA VAL A 65 5.57 2.35 -6.40
C VAL A 65 5.33 3.44 -5.35
N PHE A 66 4.22 3.38 -4.63
CA PHE A 66 3.91 4.31 -3.55
C PHE A 66 5.00 4.30 -2.46
N VAL A 67 5.39 3.12 -1.96
CA VAL A 67 6.44 2.96 -0.93
C VAL A 67 7.79 3.53 -1.40
N ILE A 68 8.12 3.41 -2.69
CA ILE A 68 9.34 4.01 -3.26
C ILE A 68 9.23 5.53 -3.37
N ALA A 69 8.05 6.05 -3.71
CA ALA A 69 7.84 7.47 -3.94
C ALA A 69 7.92 8.30 -2.64
N LEU A 70 7.57 7.72 -1.49
CA LEU A 70 7.59 8.38 -0.17
C LEU A 70 8.93 9.09 0.14
N PRO A 71 10.09 8.39 0.21
CA PRO A 71 11.39 9.03 0.49
C PRO A 71 11.91 9.93 -0.64
N VAL A 72 11.38 9.83 -1.86
CA VAL A 72 11.84 10.66 -2.99
C VAL A 72 11.52 12.13 -2.74
N ILE A 73 10.39 12.42 -2.07
CA ILE A 73 10.00 13.79 -1.69
C ILE A 73 11.05 14.41 -0.76
N TYR A 74 11.58 13.64 0.19
CA TYR A 74 12.62 14.07 1.12
C TYR A 74 13.95 14.39 0.40
N VAL A 75 14.40 13.48 -0.47
CA VAL A 75 15.61 13.71 -1.29
C VAL A 75 15.45 14.97 -2.15
N ALA A 76 14.29 15.12 -2.81
CA ALA A 76 14.00 16.28 -3.65
C ALA A 76 13.98 17.59 -2.83
N ASN A 77 13.36 17.58 -1.64
CA ASN A 77 13.34 18.73 -0.74
C ASN A 77 14.74 19.09 -0.22
N SER A 78 15.53 18.09 0.20
CA SER A 78 16.90 18.29 0.66
C SER A 78 17.78 18.93 -0.43
N LEU A 79 17.63 18.48 -1.68
CA LEU A 79 18.33 19.08 -2.84
C LEU A 79 17.82 20.50 -3.15
N ARG A 80 16.49 20.72 -3.11
CA ARG A 80 15.85 21.99 -3.48
C ARG A 80 16.17 23.11 -2.50
N TRP A 81 16.14 22.80 -1.20
CA TRP A 81 16.28 23.74 -0.11
C TRP A 81 17.66 23.69 0.55
N ASN A 82 18.62 23.00 -0.06
CA ASN A 82 20.01 22.92 0.38
C ASN A 82 20.18 22.38 1.82
N GLY A 83 19.58 21.22 2.12
CA GLY A 83 19.66 20.54 3.43
C GLY A 83 21.06 20.03 3.84
N GLY A 84 22.11 20.44 3.10
CA GLY A 84 23.50 20.08 3.35
C GLY A 84 23.84 18.62 3.01
N LEU A 85 25.14 18.30 3.07
CA LEU A 85 25.62 16.94 2.80
C LEU A 85 25.05 15.92 3.78
N THR A 86 24.95 16.30 5.06
CA THR A 86 24.43 15.43 6.11
C THR A 86 22.95 15.10 5.87
N GLY A 87 22.10 16.10 5.67
CA GLY A 87 20.68 15.89 5.36
C GLY A 87 20.51 15.03 4.11
N LEU A 88 21.18 15.39 3.02
CA LEU A 88 21.11 14.61 1.78
C LEU A 88 21.56 13.15 1.98
N SER A 89 22.60 12.90 2.76
CA SER A 89 23.08 11.53 3.02
C SER A 89 22.07 10.69 3.82
N VAL A 90 21.35 11.31 4.77
CA VAL A 90 20.28 10.65 5.54
C VAL A 90 19.12 10.30 4.61
N GLU A 91 18.69 11.22 3.76
CA GLU A 91 17.58 10.97 2.84
C GLU A 91 17.91 9.92 1.78
N LEU A 92 19.14 9.89 1.28
CA LEU A 92 19.60 8.85 0.37
C LEU A 92 19.66 7.47 1.05
N ALA A 93 20.11 7.41 2.31
CA ALA A 93 20.09 6.18 3.08
C ALA A 93 18.66 5.68 3.30
N GLY A 94 17.74 6.58 3.65
CA GLY A 94 16.31 6.31 3.69
C GLY A 94 15.82 5.73 2.37
N LEU A 95 16.03 6.41 1.25
CA LEU A 95 15.61 5.96 -0.08
C LEU A 95 16.05 4.52 -0.38
N VAL A 96 17.29 4.14 -0.03
CA VAL A 96 17.79 2.76 -0.19
C VAL A 96 17.00 1.77 0.66
N ILE A 97 16.67 2.11 1.91
CA ILE A 97 15.87 1.28 2.82
C ILE A 97 14.47 1.04 2.25
N TRP A 98 13.75 2.10 1.84
CA TRP A 98 12.40 1.98 1.27
C TRP A 98 12.40 1.24 -0.07
N CYS A 99 13.38 1.48 -0.94
CA CYS A 99 13.54 0.71 -2.18
C CYS A 99 13.75 -0.79 -1.88
N SER A 100 14.61 -1.11 -0.92
CA SER A 100 14.89 -2.50 -0.52
C SER A 100 13.64 -3.18 0.01
N LEU A 101 12.85 -2.47 0.83
CA LEU A 101 11.61 -2.98 1.38
C LEU A 101 10.53 -3.17 0.30
N ALA A 102 10.42 -2.23 -0.64
CA ALA A 102 9.51 -2.31 -1.78
C ALA A 102 9.85 -3.50 -2.70
N ILE A 103 11.14 -3.75 -2.97
CA ILE A 103 11.61 -4.91 -3.73
C ILE A 103 11.33 -6.21 -2.97
N ALA A 104 11.61 -6.25 -1.67
CA ALA A 104 11.32 -7.41 -0.83
C ALA A 104 9.81 -7.72 -0.77
N ALA A 105 8.98 -6.70 -0.82
CA ALA A 105 7.53 -6.84 -0.83
C ALA A 105 7.00 -7.62 -2.03
N LEU A 106 7.70 -7.59 -3.17
CA LEU A 106 7.37 -8.41 -4.35
C LEU A 106 7.26 -9.90 -4.02
N ARG A 107 8.04 -10.39 -3.05
CA ARG A 107 7.97 -11.76 -2.54
C ARG A 107 7.12 -11.89 -1.28
N ARG A 108 7.01 -10.83 -0.47
CA ARG A 108 6.29 -10.81 0.80
C ARG A 108 5.37 -9.57 0.87
N PRO A 109 4.14 -9.62 0.33
CA PRO A 109 3.26 -8.45 0.22
C PRO A 109 2.96 -7.73 1.53
N VAL A 110 3.04 -8.44 2.67
CA VAL A 110 2.89 -7.87 4.01
C VAL A 110 3.94 -6.80 4.35
N LEU A 111 5.06 -6.77 3.64
CA LEU A 111 6.08 -5.73 3.81
C LEU A 111 5.63 -4.35 3.33
N LEU A 112 4.62 -4.27 2.45
CA LEU A 112 4.07 -2.97 2.01
C LEU A 112 3.47 -2.17 3.17
N PRO A 113 2.48 -2.67 3.94
CA PRO A 113 1.94 -1.92 5.06
C PRO A 113 2.98 -1.68 6.17
N ILE A 114 3.96 -2.58 6.34
CA ILE A 114 5.09 -2.36 7.25
C ILE A 114 5.91 -1.15 6.76
N GLY A 115 6.22 -1.06 5.48
CA GLY A 115 6.99 0.05 4.91
C GLY A 115 6.29 1.40 4.99
N ILE A 116 4.97 1.40 4.78
CA ILE A 116 4.14 2.59 4.97
C ILE A 116 4.14 3.00 6.45
N ALA A 117 3.96 2.07 7.38
CA ALA A 117 4.00 2.39 8.82
C ALA A 117 5.39 2.88 9.28
N LEU A 118 6.47 2.29 8.76
CA LEU A 118 7.84 2.74 9.04
C LEU A 118 8.10 4.14 8.49
N HIS A 119 7.46 4.53 7.38
CA HIS A 119 7.54 5.89 6.87
C HIS A 119 6.95 6.90 7.85
N ALA A 120 5.79 6.62 8.46
CA ALA A 120 5.26 7.49 9.52
C ALA A 120 6.23 7.65 10.71
N ILE A 121 7.02 6.61 11.03
CA ILE A 121 8.06 6.71 12.07
C ILE A 121 9.23 7.56 11.60
N TRP A 122 9.62 7.45 10.32
CA TRP A 122 10.62 8.33 9.70
C TRP A 122 10.20 9.79 9.75
N ASP A 123 8.97 10.08 9.35
CA ASP A 123 8.38 11.42 9.40
C ASP A 123 8.39 11.98 10.83
N ALA A 124 8.01 11.17 11.82
CA ALA A 124 8.04 11.58 13.22
C ALA A 124 9.47 11.92 13.70
N ALA A 125 10.50 11.23 13.18
CA ALA A 125 11.89 11.55 13.48
C ALA A 125 12.37 12.85 12.81
N HIS A 126 11.75 13.27 11.70
CA HIS A 126 12.05 14.52 11.00
C HIS A 126 11.32 15.73 11.59
N PHE A 127 10.18 15.51 12.25
CA PHE A 127 9.33 16.57 12.77
C PHE A 127 10.10 17.54 13.68
N GLY A 128 10.19 18.81 13.30
CA GLY A 128 10.93 19.85 14.03
C GLY A 128 12.46 19.71 14.04
N HIS A 129 13.03 18.73 13.33
CA HIS A 129 14.47 18.48 13.28
C HIS A 129 15.12 18.81 11.93
N VAL A 130 14.31 19.00 10.88
CA VAL A 130 14.77 19.42 9.56
C VAL A 130 14.06 20.70 9.12
N ASP A 131 14.76 21.53 8.37
CA ASP A 131 14.31 22.84 7.88
C ASP A 131 13.83 22.82 6.43
N TYR A 132 14.12 21.75 5.69
CA TYR A 132 13.78 21.60 4.27
C TYR A 132 12.46 20.85 4.00
N VAL A 133 11.80 20.32 5.02
CA VAL A 133 10.45 19.72 4.91
C VAL A 133 9.52 20.44 5.88
N PRO A 134 8.38 20.97 5.43
CA PRO A 134 7.47 21.70 6.30
C PRO A 134 6.69 20.77 7.23
N ASP A 135 6.47 21.20 8.46
CA ASP A 135 5.78 20.43 9.51
C ASP A 135 4.37 19.96 9.12
N TRP A 136 3.63 20.77 8.34
CA TRP A 136 2.28 20.40 7.88
C TRP A 136 2.30 19.13 7.03
N TYR A 137 3.34 18.97 6.19
CA TYR A 137 3.51 17.82 5.32
C TYR A 137 3.78 16.58 6.17
N ILE A 138 4.68 16.70 7.14
CA ILE A 138 5.08 15.62 8.06
C ILE A 138 3.85 15.10 8.83
N ILE A 139 3.07 16.00 9.44
CA ILE A 139 1.86 15.63 10.20
C ILE A 139 0.82 14.94 9.29
N ALA A 140 0.60 15.49 8.09
CA ALA A 140 -0.33 14.94 7.12
C ALA A 140 0.08 13.53 6.67
N CYS A 141 1.37 13.32 6.38
CA CYS A 141 1.90 12.01 5.99
C CYS A 141 1.79 10.98 7.12
N ILE A 142 2.17 11.31 8.35
CA ILE A 142 2.01 10.41 9.51
C ILE A 142 0.57 9.92 9.62
N ALA A 143 -0.41 10.82 9.55
CA ALA A 143 -1.82 10.48 9.69
C ALA A 143 -2.30 9.58 8.53
N ALA A 144 -1.94 9.92 7.29
CA ALA A 144 -2.33 9.16 6.11
C ALA A 144 -1.68 7.76 6.08
N ASP A 145 -0.40 7.66 6.42
CA ASP A 145 0.38 6.42 6.36
C ASP A 145 -0.04 5.43 7.43
N LEU A 146 -0.20 5.87 8.69
CA LEU A 146 -0.71 5.00 9.74
C LEU A 146 -2.12 4.50 9.40
N GLY A 147 -2.94 5.37 8.83
CA GLY A 147 -4.27 5.04 8.36
C GLY A 147 -4.27 3.98 7.25
N LEU A 148 -3.51 4.21 6.19
CA LEU A 148 -3.38 3.32 5.05
C LEU A 148 -2.75 1.98 5.45
N ALA A 149 -1.69 2.00 6.25
CA ALA A 149 -1.04 0.79 6.77
C ALA A 149 -2.01 -0.05 7.59
N GLY A 150 -2.76 0.56 8.53
CA GLY A 150 -3.77 -0.13 9.33
C GLY A 150 -4.87 -0.77 8.47
N TYR A 151 -5.35 -0.06 7.45
CA TYR A 151 -6.31 -0.61 6.48
C TYR A 151 -5.75 -1.82 5.72
N LEU A 152 -4.53 -1.71 5.22
CA LEU A 152 -3.88 -2.77 4.45
C LEU A 152 -3.58 -4.01 5.31
N PHE A 153 -3.17 -3.83 6.56
CA PHE A 153 -3.02 -4.94 7.51
C PHE A 153 -4.35 -5.68 7.71
N ALA A 154 -5.43 -4.94 8.00
CA ALA A 154 -6.75 -5.55 8.14
C ALA A 154 -7.17 -6.32 6.88
N ARG A 155 -6.90 -5.75 5.70
CA ARG A 155 -7.20 -6.38 4.40
C ARG A 155 -6.40 -7.66 4.16
N PHE A 156 -5.10 -7.65 4.43
CA PHE A 156 -4.23 -8.81 4.21
C PHE A 156 -4.51 -9.95 5.20
N SER A 157 -4.78 -9.65 6.47
CA SER A 157 -5.15 -10.66 7.47
C SER A 157 -6.45 -11.39 7.10
N MET A 158 -7.45 -10.69 6.55
CA MET A 158 -8.72 -11.30 6.13
C MET A 158 -8.60 -12.18 4.88
N THR A 159 -7.55 -11.97 4.08
CA THR A 159 -7.41 -12.63 2.79
C THR A 159 -6.70 -13.98 2.91
N SER A 160 -5.88 -14.17 3.95
CA SER A 160 -5.15 -15.40 4.20
C SER A 160 -6.03 -16.57 4.67
N THR A 161 -7.28 -16.30 5.07
CA THR A 161 -8.24 -17.32 5.53
C THR A 161 -9.25 -17.75 4.47
N ALA A 162 -9.38 -17.00 3.37
CA ALA A 162 -10.50 -17.15 2.42
C ALA A 162 -10.10 -17.59 1.01
N TYR A 163 -8.80 -17.73 0.70
CA TYR A 163 -8.37 -18.18 -0.61
C TYR A 163 -7.84 -19.62 -0.54
N PRO A 164 -8.43 -20.55 -1.31
CA PRO A 164 -7.81 -21.85 -1.54
C PRO A 164 -6.39 -21.63 -2.06
N ASN A 165 -5.45 -22.43 -1.59
CA ASN A 165 -4.10 -22.49 -2.12
C ASN A 165 -4.21 -22.67 -3.65
N GLY A 166 -3.27 -22.13 -4.44
CA GLY A 166 -3.23 -22.42 -5.89
C GLY A 166 -3.22 -23.93 -6.18
N ASN A 167 -2.71 -24.74 -5.25
CA ASN A 167 -2.82 -26.20 -5.30
C ASN A 167 -4.27 -26.70 -5.24
N ASP A 168 -5.18 -26.01 -4.57
CA ASP A 168 -6.58 -26.39 -4.44
C ASP A 168 -7.35 -26.11 -5.74
N LEU A 169 -6.98 -25.04 -6.47
CA LEU A 169 -7.53 -24.78 -7.81
C LEU A 169 -6.98 -25.76 -8.85
N ILE A 170 -5.71 -26.13 -8.75
CA ILE A 170 -5.11 -27.17 -9.58
C ILE A 170 -5.75 -28.53 -9.26
N GLN A 171 -5.94 -28.87 -7.98
CA GLN A 171 -6.67 -30.09 -7.59
C GLN A 171 -8.10 -30.08 -8.09
N ALA A 172 -8.86 -29.00 -7.90
CA ALA A 172 -10.23 -28.89 -8.41
C ALA A 172 -10.29 -29.01 -9.93
N SER A 173 -9.31 -28.47 -10.65
CA SER A 173 -9.18 -28.64 -12.10
C SER A 173 -8.80 -30.07 -12.49
N LEU A 174 -7.98 -30.77 -11.69
CA LEU A 174 -7.62 -32.17 -11.92
C LEU A 174 -8.78 -33.12 -11.60
N GLU A 175 -9.57 -32.84 -10.58
CA GLU A 175 -10.78 -33.59 -10.22
C GLU A 175 -11.89 -33.43 -11.27
N THR A 176 -12.06 -32.24 -11.85
CA THR A 176 -13.03 -32.01 -12.94
C THR A 176 -12.57 -32.53 -14.30
N SER A 177 -11.27 -32.76 -14.50
CA SER A 177 -10.73 -33.35 -15.74
C SER A 177 -10.49 -34.86 -15.63
N ALA A 178 -10.72 -35.46 -14.46
CA ALA A 178 -10.68 -36.90 -14.30
C ALA A 178 -11.80 -37.55 -15.15
N PRO A 179 -11.48 -38.54 -16.00
CA PRO A 179 -12.50 -39.22 -16.80
C PRO A 179 -13.53 -39.87 -15.87
N ALA A 180 -14.81 -39.70 -16.19
CA ALA A 180 -15.90 -40.29 -15.42
C ALA A 180 -15.62 -41.78 -15.18
N PRO A 181 -15.81 -42.29 -13.94
CA PRO A 181 -15.57 -43.69 -13.64
C PRO A 181 -16.39 -44.54 -14.62
N LYS A 182 -15.71 -45.42 -15.36
CA LYS A 182 -16.37 -46.36 -16.26
C LYS A 182 -17.41 -47.10 -15.42
N ALA A 183 -18.69 -46.96 -15.80
CA ALA A 183 -19.78 -47.65 -15.12
C ALA A 183 -19.40 -49.11 -14.97
N SER A 184 -19.19 -49.56 -13.74
CA SER A 184 -18.96 -50.97 -13.46
C SER A 184 -20.22 -51.69 -13.92
N VAL A 185 -20.08 -52.52 -14.94
CA VAL A 185 -21.13 -53.42 -15.41
C VAL A 185 -21.57 -54.22 -14.19
N VAL A 186 -22.75 -53.89 -13.66
CA VAL A 186 -23.37 -54.69 -12.60
C VAL A 186 -23.75 -55.99 -13.28
N PRO A 187 -23.19 -57.15 -12.88
CA PRO A 187 -23.58 -58.41 -13.47
C PRO A 187 -25.05 -58.65 -13.14
N ASP A 188 -25.86 -58.83 -14.19
CA ASP A 188 -27.25 -59.24 -14.05
C ASP A 188 -27.28 -60.53 -13.23
N ARG A 189 -27.87 -60.43 -12.04
CA ARG A 189 -28.22 -61.62 -11.26
C ARG A 189 -29.41 -62.26 -11.97
N GLU A 190 -29.12 -63.18 -12.88
CA GLU A 190 -30.14 -64.08 -13.41
C GLU A 190 -30.84 -64.78 -12.23
N ALA A 191 -32.15 -64.56 -12.17
CA ALA A 191 -33.04 -65.19 -11.22
C ALA A 191 -33.35 -66.62 -11.66
N CYS A 192 -33.35 -67.54 -10.69
CA CYS A 192 -33.86 -68.90 -10.79
C CYS A 192 -35.34 -68.97 -11.17
#